data_AF-L7VWE3-F1
#
_entry.id   AF-L7VWE3-F1
#
_cell.length_a   1.000
_cell.length_b   1.000
_cell.length_c   1.000
_cell.angle_alpha   90.00
_cell.angle_beta   90.00
_cell.angle_gamma   90.00
#
_symmetry.space_group_name_H-M   'P 1'
#
loop_
_entity.id
_entity.type
_entity.pdbx_description
1 polymer ?
#
loop_
_entity_poly.entity_id
_entity_poly.type
_entity_poly.pdbx_seq_one_letter_code
_entity_poly.pdbx_strand_id
1 'polypeptide(L)'
;MIAEKVLMLLNACKRLVVPCTLHKKWECLNMHLLKIEAFIEKNEPLQFILPAFPAKSANANKTFSFLPDLGEKLALIFLNDLCNAIEGFYAPGACIKICSDGRVFSDLVQVQDADISAYFQKMQEIIDSEKLQNISLYSLDDYYGSSDHQQMRHQLVEEYAVSCDEFRESMKSNPDSLQLFNGMHRFIFEDNLFHFQDLSRNRVRKLSGEITLQVIQRSNAFSRLLERVFPEALRLSIHPQRCGSEKIGIMLLKADNPWATPWHRVVLYQDKHPLLVRKSEAEALGAAPVFINNHFSHYELMN
;
A
#
# COMPACT_ATOMS: atom_id res chain seq x y z
N MET A 1 0.56 -24.70 16.48
CA MET A 1 1.52 -25.05 15.39
C MET A 1 2.18 -23.78 14.86
N ILE A 2 3.33 -23.84 14.16
CA ILE A 2 4.05 -22.63 13.67
C ILE A 2 3.14 -21.79 12.77
N ALA A 3 2.43 -22.42 11.83
CA ALA A 3 1.52 -21.74 10.91
C ALA A 3 0.43 -20.91 11.61
N GLU A 4 -0.16 -21.45 12.67
CA GLU A 4 -1.15 -20.74 13.49
C GLU A 4 -0.56 -19.51 14.18
N LYS A 5 0.68 -19.61 14.71
CA LYS A 5 1.38 -18.48 15.33
C LYS A 5 1.61 -17.34 14.33
N VAL A 6 2.02 -17.68 13.11
CA VAL A 6 2.17 -16.70 12.00
C VAL A 6 0.84 -15.99 11.74
N LEU A 7 -0.25 -16.74 11.60
CA LEU A 7 -1.56 -16.14 11.34
C LEU A 7 -2.08 -15.31 12.52
N MET A 8 -1.83 -15.73 13.76
CA MET A 8 -2.17 -14.93 14.94
C MET A 8 -1.44 -13.59 14.94
N LEU A 9 -0.15 -13.59 14.59
CA LEU A 9 0.67 -12.37 14.51
C LEU A 9 0.18 -11.44 13.38
N LEU A 10 -0.09 -11.98 12.19
CA LEU A 10 -0.69 -11.22 11.09
C LEU A 10 -2.07 -10.68 11.45
N ASN A 11 -2.86 -11.43 12.21
CA ASN A 11 -4.18 -11.03 12.66
C ASN A 11 -4.14 -9.89 13.68
N ALA A 12 -3.13 -9.86 14.57
CA ALA A 12 -2.91 -8.75 15.50
C ALA A 12 -2.61 -7.43 14.77
N CYS A 13 -2.09 -7.52 13.55
CA CYS A 13 -1.78 -6.38 12.69
C CYS A 13 -2.87 -6.07 11.65
N LYS A 14 -4.02 -6.78 11.69
CA LYS A 14 -5.01 -6.68 10.61
C LYS A 14 -5.69 -5.33 10.56
N ARG A 15 -5.89 -4.88 9.32
CA ARG A 15 -6.75 -3.75 8.97
C ARG A 15 -8.19 -4.24 8.85
N LEU A 16 -8.99 -4.09 9.90
CA LEU A 16 -10.41 -4.50 9.93
C LEU A 16 -11.33 -3.29 9.75
N VAL A 17 -12.31 -3.40 8.84
CA VAL A 17 -13.45 -2.47 8.76
C VAL A 17 -14.68 -3.04 9.48
N VAL A 18 -14.79 -4.37 9.53
CA VAL A 18 -15.85 -5.09 10.25
C VAL A 18 -15.22 -6.29 10.97
N PRO A 19 -15.47 -6.50 12.28
CA PRO A 19 -15.01 -7.68 12.99
C PRO A 19 -15.63 -8.95 12.37
N CYS A 20 -14.79 -9.92 12.03
CA CYS A 20 -15.27 -11.20 11.50
C CYS A 20 -15.72 -12.12 12.63
N THR A 21 -16.97 -12.57 12.58
CA THR A 21 -17.56 -13.52 13.55
C THR A 21 -17.11 -14.97 13.30
N LEU A 22 -16.61 -15.29 12.10
CA LEU A 22 -16.12 -16.61 11.68
C LEU A 22 -14.67 -16.90 12.07
N HIS A 23 -13.92 -15.90 12.57
CA HIS A 23 -12.53 -16.07 13.02
C HIS A 23 -12.37 -17.14 14.11
N LYS A 24 -13.44 -17.48 14.82
CA LYS A 24 -13.45 -18.55 15.83
C LYS A 24 -13.17 -19.94 15.25
N LYS A 25 -13.29 -20.16 13.93
CA LYS A 25 -13.11 -21.47 13.29
C LYS A 25 -11.95 -21.57 12.30
N TRP A 26 -11.19 -20.50 12.05
CA TRP A 26 -10.05 -20.48 11.09
C TRP A 26 -10.36 -20.87 9.63
N GLU A 27 -11.59 -21.27 9.30
CA GLU A 27 -12.01 -21.73 7.97
C GLU A 27 -11.69 -20.73 6.84
N CYS A 28 -11.80 -19.42 7.10
CA CYS A 28 -11.50 -18.40 6.09
C CYS A 28 -10.02 -18.04 5.95
N LEU A 29 -9.14 -18.72 6.69
CA LEU A 29 -7.68 -18.59 6.60
C LEU A 29 -7.04 -19.86 6.04
N ASN A 30 -7.82 -20.87 5.64
CA ASN A 30 -7.32 -22.17 5.19
C ASN A 30 -6.34 -22.05 4.02
N MET A 31 -6.62 -21.18 3.04
CA MET A 31 -5.69 -20.93 1.93
C MET A 31 -4.36 -20.32 2.38
N HIS A 32 -4.36 -19.49 3.42
CA HIS A 32 -3.13 -18.91 3.98
C HIS A 32 -2.37 -19.96 4.79
N LEU A 33 -3.07 -20.81 5.55
CA LEU A 33 -2.49 -21.94 6.26
C LEU A 33 -1.73 -22.86 5.30
N LEU A 34 -2.38 -23.30 4.21
CA LEU A 34 -1.77 -24.19 3.23
C LEU A 34 -0.48 -23.61 2.63
N LYS A 35 -0.47 -22.31 2.29
CA LYS A 35 0.74 -21.64 1.79
C LYS A 35 1.84 -21.60 2.85
N ILE A 36 1.50 -21.25 4.09
CA ILE A 36 2.46 -21.18 5.20
C ILE A 36 3.04 -22.56 5.50
N GLU A 37 2.20 -23.60 5.55
CA GLU A 37 2.62 -24.98 5.77
C GLU A 37 3.56 -25.47 4.67
N ALA A 38 3.29 -25.14 3.40
CA ALA A 38 4.17 -25.50 2.29
C ALA A 38 5.60 -24.92 2.43
N PHE A 39 5.76 -23.71 2.96
CA PHE A 39 7.09 -23.15 3.26
C PHE A 39 7.72 -23.82 4.48
N ILE A 40 6.94 -24.08 5.53
CA ILE A 40 7.41 -24.74 6.76
C ILE A 40 7.91 -26.16 6.47
N GLU A 41 7.18 -26.93 5.66
CA GLU A 41 7.57 -28.28 5.25
C GLU A 41 8.90 -28.31 4.50
N LYS A 42 9.19 -27.25 3.74
CA LYS A 42 10.46 -27.08 3.01
C LYS A 42 11.56 -26.44 3.87
N ASN A 43 11.25 -26.00 5.09
CA ASN A 43 12.13 -25.23 5.94
C ASN A 43 12.68 -23.96 5.24
N GLU A 44 11.83 -23.29 4.47
CA GLU A 44 12.14 -22.08 3.72
C GLU A 44 11.57 -20.82 4.40
N PRO A 45 12.20 -19.64 4.27
CA PRO A 45 11.64 -18.39 4.75
C PRO A 45 10.26 -18.13 4.15
N LEU A 46 9.30 -17.68 4.97
CA LEU A 46 7.99 -17.26 4.45
C LEU A 46 8.15 -16.05 3.52
N GLN A 47 7.60 -16.15 2.32
CA GLN A 47 7.67 -15.06 1.35
C GLN A 47 6.36 -14.29 1.33
N PHE A 48 6.43 -12.99 1.60
CA PHE A 48 5.31 -12.06 1.50
C PHE A 48 5.53 -11.06 0.37
N ILE A 49 4.45 -10.71 -0.32
CA ILE A 49 4.44 -9.60 -1.29
C ILE A 49 3.42 -8.55 -0.86
N LEU A 50 3.80 -7.27 -0.95
CA LEU A 50 2.96 -6.15 -0.53
C LEU A 50 2.93 -5.04 -1.59
N PRO A 51 1.84 -4.87 -2.35
CA PRO A 51 1.65 -3.68 -3.18
C PRO A 51 1.39 -2.48 -2.31
N ALA A 52 2.32 -1.55 -2.31
CA ALA A 52 2.35 -0.38 -1.45
C ALA A 52 3.50 0.54 -1.82
N PHE A 53 3.54 1.72 -1.19
CA PHE A 53 4.61 2.70 -1.35
C PHE A 53 4.83 3.12 -2.83
N PRO A 54 3.78 3.64 -3.52
CA PRO A 54 3.89 4.07 -4.91
C PRO A 54 4.75 5.33 -5.06
N ALA A 55 4.33 6.38 -4.37
CA ALA A 55 4.90 7.73 -4.32
C ALA A 55 4.09 8.54 -3.29
N LYS A 56 4.61 9.67 -2.81
CA LYS A 56 3.79 10.64 -2.06
C LYS A 56 2.68 11.21 -2.95
N SER A 57 1.51 11.46 -2.36
CA SER A 57 0.42 12.16 -3.02
C SER A 57 0.88 13.50 -3.60
N ALA A 58 0.46 13.81 -4.82
CA ALA A 58 0.70 15.11 -5.45
C ALA A 58 -0.13 16.25 -4.82
N ASN A 59 -1.05 15.92 -3.90
CA ASN A 59 -1.85 16.88 -3.16
C ASN A 59 -1.05 17.45 -1.99
N ALA A 60 -0.56 18.69 -2.13
CA ALA A 60 0.27 19.37 -1.12
C ALA A 60 -0.44 19.68 0.22
N ASN A 61 -1.75 19.44 0.32
CA ASN A 61 -2.47 19.48 1.59
C ASN A 61 -2.36 18.15 2.37
N LYS A 62 -1.96 17.06 1.71
CA LYS A 62 -1.86 15.73 2.31
C LYS A 62 -0.46 15.41 2.81
N THR A 63 0.55 15.80 2.04
CA THR A 63 1.97 15.44 2.22
C THR A 63 2.85 16.69 2.20
N PHE A 64 4.04 16.60 2.80
CA PHE A 64 4.97 17.73 2.85
C PHE A 64 5.81 17.88 1.57
N SER A 65 6.27 16.77 1.00
CA SER A 65 7.08 16.75 -0.22
C SER A 65 6.81 15.48 -1.02
N PHE A 66 7.50 15.30 -2.15
CA PHE A 66 7.42 14.09 -2.97
C PHE A 66 8.28 12.93 -2.44
N LEU A 67 9.18 13.17 -1.48
CA LEU A 67 10.06 12.15 -0.91
C LEU A 67 9.44 11.44 0.30
N PRO A 68 9.80 10.16 0.57
CA PRO A 68 9.51 9.46 1.82
C PRO A 68 9.94 10.28 3.04
N ASP A 69 9.13 10.25 4.09
CA ASP A 69 9.39 10.91 5.36
C ASP A 69 9.34 9.90 6.53
N LEU A 70 9.16 10.37 7.77
CA LEU A 70 9.14 9.49 8.93
C LEU A 70 8.02 8.44 8.84
N GLY A 71 6.91 8.74 8.16
CA GLY A 71 5.80 7.80 8.01
C GLY A 71 6.23 6.53 7.27
N GLU A 72 6.94 6.68 6.16
CA GLU A 72 7.49 5.56 5.40
C GLU A 72 8.52 4.79 6.22
N LYS A 73 9.45 5.50 6.88
CA LYS A 73 10.47 4.87 7.73
C LYS A 73 9.85 4.00 8.84
N LEU A 74 8.88 4.53 9.59
CA LEU A 74 8.21 3.77 10.65
C LEU A 74 7.44 2.56 10.10
N ALA A 75 6.80 2.71 8.94
CA ALA A 75 6.09 1.63 8.30
C ALA A 75 7.04 0.50 7.83
N LEU A 76 8.21 0.85 7.29
CA LEU A 76 9.24 -0.10 6.89
C LEU A 76 9.82 -0.87 8.10
N ILE A 77 10.14 -0.14 9.18
CA ILE A 77 10.62 -0.75 10.44
C ILE A 77 9.57 -1.73 10.97
N PHE A 78 8.31 -1.32 11.03
CA PHE A 78 7.21 -2.19 11.47
C PHE A 78 7.12 -3.49 10.65
N LEU A 79 7.22 -3.41 9.33
CA LEU A 79 7.18 -4.60 8.47
C LEU A 79 8.40 -5.50 8.71
N ASN A 80 9.58 -4.92 8.93
CA ASN A 80 10.78 -5.69 9.25
C ASN A 80 10.67 -6.39 10.62
N ASP A 81 10.12 -5.69 11.62
CA ASP A 81 9.90 -6.23 12.96
C ASP A 81 8.86 -7.36 12.97
N LEU A 82 7.85 -7.28 12.08
CA LEU A 82 6.93 -8.39 11.85
C LEU A 82 7.67 -9.65 11.37
N CYS A 83 8.61 -9.51 10.44
CA CYS A 83 9.46 -10.61 9.98
C CYS A 83 10.38 -11.15 11.10
N ASN A 84 11.04 -10.25 11.86
CA ASN A 84 11.88 -10.62 13.00
C ASN A 84 11.07 -11.41 14.07
N ALA A 85 9.83 -11.01 14.31
CA ALA A 85 8.95 -11.71 15.24
C ALA A 85 8.62 -13.13 14.79
N ILE A 86 8.47 -13.37 13.48
CA ILE A 86 8.30 -14.72 12.92
C ILE A 86 9.58 -15.54 13.11
N GLU A 87 10.75 -14.96 12.82
CA GLU A 87 12.05 -15.61 12.99
C GLU A 87 12.28 -16.11 14.43
N GLY A 88 11.81 -15.34 15.42
CA GLY A 88 11.89 -15.72 16.84
C GLY A 88 11.20 -17.04 17.21
N PHE A 89 10.30 -17.58 16.38
CA PHE A 89 9.68 -18.89 16.59
C PHE A 89 9.71 -19.82 15.36
N TYR A 90 10.28 -19.38 14.24
CA TYR A 90 10.47 -20.15 13.02
C TYR A 90 11.82 -19.75 12.42
N ALA A 91 12.86 -20.58 12.62
CA ALA A 91 14.25 -20.19 12.35
C ALA A 91 14.54 -19.70 10.91
N PRO A 92 13.92 -20.22 9.83
CA PRO A 92 14.07 -19.64 8.49
C PRO A 92 13.48 -18.23 8.34
N GLY A 93 12.61 -17.81 9.25
CA GLY A 93 12.04 -16.47 9.30
C GLY A 93 11.06 -16.17 8.17
N ALA A 94 11.01 -14.89 7.79
CA ALA A 94 10.13 -14.38 6.76
C ALA A 94 10.75 -13.16 6.08
N CYS A 95 10.40 -12.91 4.82
CA CYS A 95 10.77 -11.70 4.10
C CYS A 95 9.55 -11.07 3.44
N ILE A 96 9.58 -9.74 3.32
CA ILE A 96 8.56 -8.97 2.60
C ILE A 96 9.21 -8.28 1.40
N LYS A 97 8.66 -8.56 0.22
CA LYS A 97 8.93 -7.82 -1.00
C LYS A 97 7.84 -6.77 -1.20
N ILE A 98 8.20 -5.51 -1.08
CA ILE A 98 7.33 -4.37 -1.37
C ILE A 98 7.28 -4.19 -2.87
N CYS A 99 6.12 -4.46 -3.47
CA CYS A 99 5.88 -4.29 -4.89
C CYS A 99 5.34 -2.88 -5.13
N SER A 100 6.22 -1.90 -5.33
CA SER A 100 5.82 -0.51 -5.58
C SER A 100 4.96 -0.41 -6.84
N ASP A 101 3.78 0.17 -6.69
CA ASP A 101 2.81 0.42 -7.74
C ASP A 101 2.88 1.85 -8.28
N GLY A 102 3.96 2.60 -8.00
CA GLY A 102 4.15 3.97 -8.48
C GLY A 102 4.09 4.07 -10.00
N ARG A 103 4.91 3.26 -10.69
CA ARG A 103 4.96 3.16 -12.15
C ARG A 103 3.64 2.78 -12.79
N VAL A 104 2.84 1.98 -12.07
CA VAL A 104 1.53 1.51 -12.52
C VAL A 104 0.57 2.69 -12.67
N PHE A 105 0.61 3.65 -11.76
CA PHE A 105 -0.41 4.69 -11.66
C PHE A 105 0.00 6.07 -12.13
N SER A 106 1.29 6.46 -12.06
CA SER A 106 1.86 7.78 -12.45
C SER A 106 0.86 8.82 -13.00
N ASP A 107 0.50 8.72 -14.29
CA ASP A 107 -0.38 9.63 -15.03
C ASP A 107 -1.81 9.73 -14.48
N LEU A 108 -2.35 8.64 -13.94
CA LEU A 108 -3.69 8.59 -13.35
C LEU A 108 -3.77 9.31 -12.00
N VAL A 109 -2.64 9.47 -11.30
CA VAL A 109 -2.59 10.08 -9.96
C VAL A 109 -1.78 11.39 -9.93
N GLN A 110 -1.46 11.93 -11.11
CA GLN A 110 -0.76 13.21 -11.26
C GLN A 110 0.63 13.25 -10.61
N VAL A 111 1.34 12.10 -10.58
CA VAL A 111 2.71 12.01 -10.07
C VAL A 111 3.66 11.71 -11.23
N GLN A 112 4.71 12.52 -11.36
CA GLN A 112 5.70 12.36 -12.42
C GLN A 112 6.54 11.11 -12.20
N ASP A 113 6.93 10.45 -13.30
CA ASP A 113 7.80 9.27 -13.26
C ASP A 113 9.17 9.58 -12.62
N ALA A 114 9.68 10.80 -12.71
CA ALA A 114 10.91 11.22 -12.01
C ALA A 114 10.74 11.20 -10.48
N ASP A 115 9.60 11.69 -9.97
CA ASP A 115 9.29 11.71 -8.54
C ASP A 115 9.09 10.29 -7.99
N ILE A 116 8.48 9.39 -8.79
CA ILE A 116 8.37 7.96 -8.46
C ILE A 116 9.76 7.34 -8.32
N SER A 117 10.68 7.64 -9.25
CA SER A 117 12.06 7.14 -9.22
C SER A 117 12.79 7.62 -7.95
N ALA A 118 12.67 8.91 -7.64
CA ALA A 118 13.28 9.51 -6.46
C ALA A 118 12.69 8.95 -5.15
N TYR A 119 11.37 8.73 -5.11
CA TYR A 119 10.70 8.10 -3.98
C TYR A 119 11.18 6.66 -3.76
N PHE A 120 11.24 5.86 -4.83
CA PHE A 120 11.73 4.48 -4.78
C PHE A 120 13.19 4.39 -4.33
N GLN A 121 14.07 5.24 -4.88
CA GLN A 121 15.46 5.32 -4.45
C GLN A 121 15.56 5.70 -2.96
N LYS A 122 14.77 6.67 -2.51
CA LYS A 122 14.79 7.09 -1.10
C LYS A 122 14.27 6.01 -0.16
N MET A 123 13.30 5.20 -0.59
CA MET A 123 12.87 4.00 0.14
C MET A 123 14.02 3.00 0.32
N GLN A 124 14.81 2.77 -0.74
CA GLN A 124 15.99 1.90 -0.65
C GLN A 124 17.04 2.47 0.33
N GLU A 125 17.31 3.78 0.29
CA GLU A 125 18.21 4.43 1.25
C GLU A 125 17.74 4.27 2.71
N ILE A 126 16.43 4.32 2.97
CA ILE A 126 15.87 4.07 4.30
C ILE A 126 16.08 2.60 4.71
N ILE A 127 15.81 1.65 3.82
CA ILE A 127 16.05 0.22 4.06
C ILE A 127 17.52 -0.03 4.43
N ASP A 128 18.45 0.55 3.69
CA ASP A 128 19.89 0.36 3.90
C ASP A 128 20.37 1.02 5.21
N SER A 129 19.94 2.26 5.47
CA SER A 129 20.36 3.02 6.66
C SER A 129 19.78 2.46 7.96
N GLU A 130 18.54 1.98 7.95
CA GLU A 130 17.91 1.31 9.09
C GLU A 130 18.27 -0.18 9.18
N LYS A 131 19.06 -0.71 8.22
CA LYS A 131 19.50 -2.11 8.15
C LYS A 131 18.33 -3.11 8.17
N LEU A 132 17.30 -2.85 7.38
CA LEU A 132 16.09 -3.66 7.32
C LEU A 132 16.31 -4.91 6.44
N GLN A 133 16.90 -5.94 7.04
CA GLN A 133 17.36 -7.15 6.33
C GLN A 133 16.25 -8.00 5.71
N ASN A 134 15.01 -7.88 6.22
CA ASN A 134 13.88 -8.68 5.77
C ASN A 134 13.00 -7.98 4.72
N ILE A 135 13.39 -6.78 4.28
CA ILE A 135 12.63 -5.97 3.33
C ILE A 135 13.38 -5.83 2.01
N SER A 136 12.69 -6.05 0.90
CA SER A 136 13.20 -5.75 -0.44
C SER A 136 12.16 -5.01 -1.27
N LEU A 137 12.62 -4.27 -2.28
CA LEU A 137 11.73 -3.57 -3.21
C LEU A 137 11.60 -4.35 -4.53
N TYR A 138 10.49 -4.09 -5.23
CA TYR A 138 10.21 -4.57 -6.58
C TYR A 138 9.27 -3.58 -7.27
N SER A 139 9.45 -3.34 -8.55
CA SER A 139 8.74 -2.35 -9.36
C SER A 139 8.48 -2.91 -10.77
N LEU A 140 7.83 -2.11 -11.62
CA LEU A 140 7.75 -2.45 -13.04
C LEU A 140 9.11 -2.36 -13.74
N ASP A 141 10.02 -1.51 -13.26
CA ASP A 141 11.38 -1.39 -13.77
C ASP A 141 12.13 -2.73 -13.63
N ASP A 142 11.91 -3.48 -12.55
CA ASP A 142 12.50 -4.82 -12.34
C ASP A 142 11.96 -5.88 -13.31
N TYR A 143 10.71 -5.74 -13.76
CA TYR A 143 10.06 -6.71 -14.65
C TYR A 143 10.33 -6.43 -16.13
N TYR A 144 10.12 -5.18 -16.54
CA TYR A 144 10.20 -4.74 -17.94
C TYR A 144 11.57 -4.15 -18.31
N GLY A 145 12.49 -4.05 -17.34
CA GLY A 145 13.85 -3.58 -17.55
C GLY A 145 13.91 -2.13 -18.04
N SER A 146 14.72 -1.88 -19.08
CA SER A 146 14.98 -0.54 -19.62
C SER A 146 13.89 -0.01 -20.57
N SER A 147 12.67 -0.52 -20.48
CA SER A 147 11.55 -0.03 -21.29
C SER A 147 11.17 1.39 -20.87
N ASP A 148 10.59 2.17 -21.78
CA ASP A 148 10.02 3.46 -21.42
C ASP A 148 8.82 3.27 -20.47
N HIS A 149 8.63 4.17 -19.50
CA HIS A 149 7.60 4.00 -18.47
C HIS A 149 6.16 3.99 -19.04
N GLN A 150 5.90 4.73 -20.11
CA GLN A 150 4.59 4.67 -20.79
C GLN A 150 4.41 3.32 -21.48
N GLN A 151 5.46 2.79 -22.10
CA GLN A 151 5.43 1.47 -22.71
C GLN A 151 5.20 0.36 -21.67
N MET A 152 5.85 0.42 -20.50
CA MET A 152 5.63 -0.52 -19.39
C MET A 152 4.15 -0.55 -18.96
N ARG A 153 3.52 0.62 -18.82
CA ARG A 153 2.10 0.73 -18.48
C ARG A 153 1.21 0.14 -19.57
N HIS A 154 1.54 0.37 -20.83
CA HIS A 154 0.81 -0.18 -21.96
C HIS A 154 0.89 -1.71 -21.98
N GLN A 155 2.09 -2.28 -21.86
CA GLN A 155 2.33 -3.73 -21.80
C GLN A 155 1.63 -4.38 -20.61
N LEU A 156 1.69 -3.76 -19.43
CA LEU A 156 0.97 -4.24 -18.25
C LEU A 156 -0.53 -4.37 -18.52
N VAL A 157 -1.13 -3.38 -19.17
CA VAL A 157 -2.56 -3.39 -19.51
C VAL A 157 -2.85 -4.43 -20.59
N GLU A 158 -2.05 -4.48 -21.65
CA GLU A 158 -2.23 -5.42 -22.76
C GLU A 158 -2.15 -6.88 -22.29
N GLU A 159 -1.17 -7.21 -21.46
CA GLU A 159 -0.91 -8.58 -21.02
C GLU A 159 -1.82 -9.04 -19.87
N TYR A 160 -2.16 -8.12 -18.96
CA TYR A 160 -2.78 -8.49 -17.69
C TYR A 160 -4.07 -7.77 -17.37
N ALA A 161 -4.56 -6.78 -18.13
CA ALA A 161 -5.79 -6.08 -17.75
C ALA A 161 -7.07 -6.81 -18.18
N VAL A 162 -8.16 -6.47 -17.48
CA VAL A 162 -9.53 -6.71 -17.94
C VAL A 162 -10.05 -5.36 -18.45
N SER A 163 -10.94 -5.35 -19.45
CA SER A 163 -11.45 -4.10 -19.98
C SER A 163 -12.23 -3.30 -18.93
N CYS A 164 -12.21 -1.96 -19.03
CA CYS A 164 -12.99 -1.12 -18.14
C CYS A 164 -14.49 -1.40 -18.27
N ASP A 165 -14.96 -1.82 -19.44
CA ASP A 165 -16.37 -2.16 -19.68
C ASP A 165 -16.77 -3.45 -18.98
N GLU A 166 -15.94 -4.49 -19.03
CA GLU A 166 -16.16 -5.70 -18.23
C GLU A 166 -16.18 -5.39 -16.72
N PHE A 167 -15.29 -4.51 -16.25
CA PHE A 167 -15.33 -4.09 -14.84
C PHE A 167 -16.64 -3.33 -14.52
N ARG A 168 -17.11 -2.45 -15.40
CA ARG A 168 -18.41 -1.76 -15.24
C ARG A 168 -19.58 -2.73 -15.17
N GLU A 169 -19.60 -3.76 -16.02
CA GLU A 169 -20.61 -4.81 -15.96
C GLU A 169 -20.53 -5.58 -14.63
N SER A 170 -19.31 -5.88 -14.16
CA SER A 170 -19.12 -6.56 -12.87
C SER A 170 -19.71 -5.76 -11.69
N MET A 171 -19.65 -4.43 -11.72
CA MET A 171 -20.22 -3.60 -10.65
C MET A 171 -21.74 -3.70 -10.54
N LYS A 172 -22.45 -4.13 -11.60
CA LYS A 172 -23.91 -4.28 -11.57
C LYS A 172 -24.35 -5.53 -10.80
N SER A 173 -23.50 -6.56 -10.76
CA SER A 173 -23.83 -7.88 -10.18
C SER A 173 -22.96 -8.26 -8.98
N ASN A 174 -21.83 -7.59 -8.76
CA ASN A 174 -20.90 -7.84 -7.67
C ASN A 174 -20.80 -6.64 -6.72
N PRO A 175 -21.38 -6.73 -5.50
CA PRO A 175 -21.27 -5.70 -4.48
C PRO A 175 -19.83 -5.34 -4.09
N ASP A 176 -18.89 -6.28 -4.17
CA ASP A 176 -17.49 -6.03 -3.84
C ASP A 176 -16.82 -5.12 -4.88
N SER A 177 -17.11 -5.34 -6.17
CA SER A 177 -16.62 -4.49 -7.27
C SER A 177 -17.11 -3.06 -7.10
N LEU A 178 -18.38 -2.88 -6.71
CA LEU A 178 -18.95 -1.56 -6.46
C LEU A 178 -18.31 -0.89 -5.22
N GLN A 179 -18.07 -1.66 -4.15
CA GLN A 179 -17.41 -1.14 -2.95
C GLN A 179 -15.97 -0.71 -3.24
N LEU A 180 -15.23 -1.52 -4.01
CA LEU A 180 -13.88 -1.20 -4.47
C LEU A 180 -13.86 0.11 -5.26
N PHE A 181 -14.79 0.25 -6.22
CA PHE A 181 -14.94 1.47 -7.00
C PHE A 181 -15.22 2.69 -6.13
N ASN A 182 -16.19 2.60 -5.23
CA ASN A 182 -16.53 3.72 -4.34
C ASN A 182 -15.37 4.12 -3.42
N GLY A 183 -14.62 3.13 -2.92
CA GLY A 183 -13.42 3.35 -2.11
C GLY A 183 -12.35 4.11 -2.89
N MET A 184 -11.95 3.60 -4.05
CA MET A 184 -10.93 4.25 -4.89
C MET A 184 -11.39 5.61 -5.43
N HIS A 185 -12.65 5.72 -5.86
CA HIS A 185 -13.23 6.97 -6.37
C HIS A 185 -13.15 8.09 -5.35
N ARG A 186 -13.36 7.80 -4.06
CA ARG A 186 -13.22 8.78 -3.00
C ARG A 186 -11.80 9.36 -2.93
N PHE A 187 -10.76 8.54 -3.06
CA PHE A 187 -9.37 8.99 -3.02
C PHE A 187 -9.02 9.81 -4.26
N ILE A 188 -9.34 9.28 -5.44
CA ILE A 188 -9.08 9.96 -6.72
C ILE A 188 -9.84 11.29 -6.80
N PHE A 189 -11.11 11.31 -6.39
CA PHE A 189 -11.90 12.53 -6.38
C PHE A 189 -11.34 13.58 -5.44
N GLU A 190 -10.86 13.19 -4.26
CA GLU A 190 -10.25 14.12 -3.33
C GLU A 190 -8.95 14.75 -3.88
N ASP A 191 -8.07 13.96 -4.49
CA ASP A 191 -6.84 14.50 -5.09
C ASP A 191 -7.15 15.34 -6.32
N ASN A 192 -8.09 14.91 -7.15
CA ASN A 192 -8.52 15.67 -8.32
C ASN A 192 -9.19 17.00 -7.98
N LEU A 193 -9.84 17.14 -6.82
CA LEU A 193 -10.33 18.44 -6.36
C LEU A 193 -9.20 19.43 -6.08
N PHE A 194 -8.04 18.94 -5.65
CA PHE A 194 -6.86 19.77 -5.44
C PHE A 194 -6.20 20.15 -6.78
N HIS A 195 -6.14 19.22 -7.74
CA HIS A 195 -5.48 19.45 -9.04
C HIS A 195 -6.32 20.24 -10.05
N PHE A 196 -7.65 20.04 -10.06
CA PHE A 196 -8.55 20.62 -11.05
C PHE A 196 -9.46 21.70 -10.45
N GLN A 197 -8.86 22.71 -9.83
CA GLN A 197 -9.58 23.78 -9.11
C GLN A 197 -10.43 24.66 -10.03
N ASP A 198 -10.04 24.78 -11.31
CA ASP A 198 -10.77 25.56 -12.31
C ASP A 198 -12.05 24.87 -12.82
N LEU A 199 -12.25 23.58 -12.49
CA LEU A 199 -13.42 22.81 -12.92
C LEU A 199 -14.49 22.81 -11.84
N SER A 200 -15.76 22.76 -12.27
CA SER A 200 -16.85 22.56 -11.32
C SER A 200 -16.74 21.22 -10.61
N ARG A 201 -17.13 21.17 -9.34
CA ARG A 201 -17.12 19.94 -8.52
C ARG A 201 -17.78 18.74 -9.21
N ASN A 202 -18.86 18.97 -9.97
CA ASN A 202 -19.55 17.93 -10.73
C ASN A 202 -18.71 17.40 -11.89
N ARG A 203 -17.99 18.27 -12.61
CA ARG A 203 -17.08 17.88 -13.69
C ARG A 203 -15.89 17.10 -13.15
N VAL A 204 -15.29 17.54 -12.03
CA VAL A 204 -14.22 16.81 -11.33
C VAL A 204 -14.71 15.42 -10.90
N ARG A 205 -15.93 15.31 -10.37
CA ARG A 205 -16.52 14.04 -9.96
C ARG A 205 -16.65 13.05 -11.13
N LYS A 206 -17.13 13.52 -12.28
CA LYS A 206 -17.25 12.71 -13.50
C LYS A 206 -15.89 12.22 -13.99
N LEU A 207 -14.93 13.15 -14.14
CA LEU A 207 -13.55 12.82 -14.55
C LEU A 207 -12.90 11.80 -13.61
N SER A 208 -13.08 12.01 -12.30
CA SER A 208 -12.55 11.09 -11.29
C SER A 208 -13.15 9.69 -11.40
N GLY A 209 -14.41 9.57 -11.84
CA GLY A 209 -15.05 8.29 -12.13
C GLY A 209 -14.36 7.53 -13.26
N GLU A 210 -14.03 8.23 -14.35
CA GLU A 210 -13.31 7.66 -15.49
C GLU A 210 -11.88 7.25 -15.13
N ILE A 211 -11.16 8.09 -14.38
CA ILE A 211 -9.81 7.79 -13.88
C ILE A 211 -9.85 6.58 -12.93
N THR A 212 -10.86 6.50 -12.05
CA THR A 212 -10.99 5.39 -11.09
C THR A 212 -11.10 4.04 -11.79
N LEU A 213 -11.81 3.96 -12.92
CA LEU A 213 -11.90 2.73 -13.70
C LEU A 213 -10.52 2.28 -14.21
N GLN A 214 -9.71 3.23 -14.70
CA GLN A 214 -8.35 2.95 -15.16
C GLN A 214 -7.42 2.57 -14.01
N VAL A 215 -7.56 3.21 -12.84
CA VAL A 215 -6.80 2.84 -11.62
C VAL A 215 -7.11 1.41 -11.23
N ILE A 216 -8.39 1.01 -11.20
CA ILE A 216 -8.79 -0.37 -10.89
C ILE A 216 -8.27 -1.34 -11.95
N GLN A 217 -8.38 -0.98 -13.22
CA GLN A 217 -7.88 -1.79 -14.33
C GLN A 217 -6.38 -2.11 -14.14
N ARG A 218 -5.56 -1.08 -13.92
CA ARG A 218 -4.12 -1.24 -13.74
C ARG A 218 -3.76 -1.92 -12.41
N SER A 219 -4.52 -1.67 -11.34
CA SER A 219 -4.34 -2.35 -10.06
C SER A 219 -4.60 -3.86 -10.16
N ASN A 220 -5.64 -4.26 -10.91
CA ASN A 220 -5.94 -5.66 -11.17
C ASN A 220 -4.91 -6.30 -12.10
N ALA A 221 -4.45 -5.58 -13.13
CA ALA A 221 -3.37 -6.02 -14.01
C ALA A 221 -2.07 -6.28 -13.21
N PHE A 222 -1.69 -5.34 -12.35
CA PHE A 222 -0.52 -5.49 -11.48
C PHE A 222 -0.69 -6.64 -10.48
N SER A 223 -1.90 -6.87 -9.97
CA SER A 223 -2.17 -8.03 -9.11
C SER A 223 -1.90 -9.35 -9.84
N ARG A 224 -2.40 -9.50 -11.08
CA ARG A 224 -2.18 -10.70 -11.89
C ARG A 224 -0.73 -10.88 -12.31
N LEU A 225 -0.03 -9.80 -12.65
CA LEU A 225 1.41 -9.85 -12.87
C LEU A 225 2.14 -10.43 -11.64
N LEU A 226 1.82 -9.92 -10.45
CA LEU A 226 2.48 -10.34 -9.22
C LEU A 226 2.14 -11.77 -8.82
N GLU A 227 0.92 -12.25 -9.09
CA GLU A 227 0.55 -13.66 -8.94
C GLU A 227 1.36 -14.57 -9.87
N ARG A 228 1.66 -14.11 -11.09
CA ARG A 228 2.52 -14.84 -12.02
C ARG A 228 3.99 -14.87 -11.58
N VAL A 229 4.51 -13.74 -11.11
CA VAL A 229 5.93 -13.60 -10.72
C VAL A 229 6.20 -14.25 -9.35
N PHE A 230 5.24 -14.21 -8.43
CA PHE A 230 5.39 -14.69 -7.05
C PHE A 230 4.22 -15.60 -6.64
N PRO A 231 4.01 -16.75 -7.31
CA PRO A 231 2.81 -17.59 -7.13
C PRO A 231 2.64 -18.13 -5.71
N GLU A 232 3.75 -18.51 -5.08
CA GLU A 232 3.76 -19.11 -3.74
C GLU A 232 3.64 -18.06 -2.63
N ALA A 233 3.98 -16.79 -2.92
CA ALA A 233 4.04 -15.76 -1.89
C ALA A 233 2.66 -15.48 -1.26
N LEU A 234 2.69 -15.15 0.02
CA LEU A 234 1.55 -14.66 0.77
C LEU A 234 1.27 -13.20 0.40
N ARG A 235 0.02 -12.93 0.00
CA ARG A 235 -0.36 -11.61 -0.51
C ARG A 235 -0.81 -10.69 0.59
N LEU A 236 0.05 -9.76 1.02
CA LEU A 236 -0.35 -8.67 1.91
C LEU A 236 -1.06 -7.56 1.11
N SER A 237 -1.84 -6.74 1.81
CA SER A 237 -2.52 -5.58 1.24
C SER A 237 -2.64 -4.45 2.24
N ILE A 238 -2.51 -3.20 1.78
CA ILE A 238 -2.82 -2.02 2.59
C ILE A 238 -4.31 -1.67 2.62
N HIS A 239 -5.15 -2.39 1.86
CA HIS A 239 -6.59 -2.20 1.89
C HIS A 239 -7.25 -3.20 2.86
N PRO A 240 -8.36 -2.81 3.51
CA PRO A 240 -9.19 -3.77 4.23
C PRO A 240 -9.63 -4.91 3.31
N GLN A 241 -9.59 -6.14 3.83
CA GLN A 241 -9.97 -7.35 3.09
C GLN A 241 -11.09 -8.08 3.83
N ARG A 242 -12.03 -8.63 3.06
CA ARG A 242 -13.06 -9.53 3.62
C ARG A 242 -12.43 -10.84 4.10
N CYS A 243 -13.10 -11.50 5.04
CA CYS A 243 -12.76 -12.86 5.44
C CYS A 243 -12.87 -13.79 4.22
N GLY A 244 -11.87 -14.65 4.02
CA GLY A 244 -11.76 -15.52 2.84
C GLY A 244 -11.14 -14.85 1.60
N SER A 245 -10.71 -13.59 1.69
CA SER A 245 -9.88 -12.99 0.63
C SER A 245 -8.51 -13.65 0.59
N GLU A 246 -7.98 -13.86 -0.61
CA GLU A 246 -6.58 -14.25 -0.82
C GLU A 246 -5.60 -13.22 -0.25
N LYS A 247 -6.02 -11.95 -0.23
CA LYS A 247 -5.22 -10.83 0.28
C LYS A 247 -5.39 -10.69 1.80
N ILE A 248 -4.28 -10.47 2.50
CA ILE A 248 -4.22 -10.24 3.94
C ILE A 248 -4.04 -8.75 4.19
N GLY A 249 -5.10 -8.07 4.64
CA GLY A 249 -5.06 -6.65 4.96
C GLY A 249 -4.22 -6.36 6.20
N ILE A 250 -3.12 -5.60 6.07
CA ILE A 250 -2.23 -5.20 7.17
C ILE A 250 -2.29 -3.68 7.40
N MET A 251 -2.28 -3.27 8.67
CA MET A 251 -2.17 -1.88 9.07
C MET A 251 -0.70 -1.53 9.32
N LEU A 252 -0.15 -0.60 8.53
CA LEU A 252 1.27 -0.23 8.60
C LEU A 252 1.61 0.64 9.81
N LEU A 253 0.72 1.56 10.16
CA LEU A 253 0.85 2.47 11.28
C LEU A 253 -0.53 2.72 11.90
N LYS A 254 -0.55 3.02 13.19
CA LYS A 254 -1.79 3.39 13.90
C LYS A 254 -2.36 4.67 13.29
N ALA A 255 -3.63 4.61 12.93
CA ALA A 255 -4.39 5.74 12.43
C ALA A 255 -5.88 5.54 12.72
N ASP A 256 -6.59 6.62 13.01
CA ASP A 256 -8.05 6.57 13.24
C ASP A 256 -8.82 6.18 11.97
N ASN A 257 -8.24 6.49 10.80
CA ASN A 257 -8.77 6.09 9.52
C ASN A 257 -8.13 4.77 9.05
N PRO A 258 -8.90 3.68 8.88
CA PRO A 258 -8.40 2.39 8.41
C PRO A 258 -8.00 2.39 6.92
N TRP A 259 -7.96 3.54 6.27
CA TRP A 259 -7.40 3.72 4.92
C TRP A 259 -6.17 4.63 4.90
N ALA A 260 -5.74 5.14 6.05
CA ALA A 260 -4.54 5.96 6.14
C ALA A 260 -3.30 5.20 5.67
N THR A 261 -2.50 5.80 4.81
CA THR A 261 -1.19 5.28 4.43
C THR A 261 -0.15 6.40 4.54
N PRO A 262 1.13 6.06 4.78
CA PRO A 262 2.19 7.06 4.92
C PRO A 262 2.31 8.03 3.73
N TRP A 263 2.06 7.53 2.52
CA TRP A 263 2.21 8.33 1.31
C TRP A 263 1.05 9.31 1.03
N HIS A 264 -0.03 9.26 1.81
CA HIS A 264 -1.13 10.24 1.73
C HIS A 264 -1.20 11.14 2.97
N ARG A 265 -0.19 11.08 3.85
CA ARG A 265 -0.21 11.67 5.18
C ARG A 265 1.19 12.10 5.63
N VAL A 266 1.23 12.76 6.78
CA VAL A 266 2.44 13.06 7.54
C VAL A 266 2.30 12.47 8.94
N VAL A 267 3.43 12.20 9.59
CA VAL A 267 3.44 11.87 11.02
C VAL A 267 3.29 13.16 11.82
N LEU A 268 2.38 13.15 12.80
CA LEU A 268 2.26 14.15 13.86
C LEU A 268 2.57 13.47 15.19
N TYR A 269 3.53 14.00 15.94
CA TYR A 269 3.71 13.62 17.34
C TYR A 269 2.86 14.50 18.24
N GLN A 270 2.00 13.84 19.01
CA GLN A 270 1.28 14.40 20.14
C GLN A 270 1.64 13.55 21.37
N ASP A 271 2.20 14.16 22.41
CA ASP A 271 2.62 13.48 23.65
C ASP A 271 3.47 12.21 23.41
N LYS A 272 4.41 12.27 22.45
CA LYS A 272 5.30 11.16 22.02
C LYS A 272 4.62 9.99 21.28
N HIS A 273 3.34 10.09 20.96
CA HIS A 273 2.66 9.10 20.13
C HIS A 273 2.58 9.58 18.67
N PRO A 274 3.12 8.81 17.70
CA PRO A 274 3.01 9.17 16.29
C PRO A 274 1.61 8.83 15.77
N LEU A 275 0.99 9.80 15.10
CA LEU A 275 -0.29 9.64 14.41
C LEU A 275 -0.15 10.02 12.94
N LEU A 276 -0.79 9.27 12.04
CA LEU A 276 -0.88 9.65 10.63
C LEU A 276 -2.05 10.61 10.38
N VAL A 277 -1.74 11.85 10.07
CA VAL A 277 -2.70 12.93 9.78
C VAL A 277 -2.42 13.55 8.40
N ARG A 278 -3.34 14.34 7.86
CA ARG A 278 -3.03 15.15 6.67
C ARG A 278 -2.11 16.29 7.08
N LYS A 279 -1.24 16.74 6.18
CA LYS A 279 -0.42 17.94 6.41
C LYS A 279 -1.27 19.13 6.83
N SER A 280 -2.37 19.41 6.13
CA SER A 280 -3.24 20.55 6.47
C SER A 280 -3.91 20.41 7.84
N GLU A 281 -4.14 19.18 8.32
CA GLU A 281 -4.65 18.94 9.68
C GLU A 281 -3.57 19.24 10.74
N ALA A 282 -2.32 18.81 10.53
CA ALA A 282 -1.20 19.15 11.40
C ALA A 282 -0.94 20.66 11.45
N GLU A 283 -0.93 21.32 10.29
CA GLU A 283 -0.75 22.78 10.18
C GLU A 283 -1.88 23.54 10.88
N ALA A 284 -3.13 23.10 10.75
CA ALA A 284 -4.29 23.71 11.41
C ALA A 284 -4.25 23.59 12.94
N LEU A 285 -3.58 22.57 13.48
CA LEU A 285 -3.33 22.42 14.92
C LEU A 285 -2.18 23.31 15.42
N GLY A 286 -1.47 24.02 14.53
CA GLY A 286 -0.30 24.81 14.88
C GLY A 286 0.96 23.98 15.11
N ALA A 287 0.99 22.73 14.61
CA ALA A 287 2.17 21.89 14.74
C ALA A 287 3.34 22.44 13.90
N ALA A 288 4.56 22.34 14.44
CA ALA A 288 5.77 22.80 13.78
C ALA A 288 6.41 21.67 12.96
N PRO A 289 6.91 21.94 11.74
CA PRO A 289 7.63 20.94 10.96
C PRO A 289 9.02 20.70 11.53
N VAL A 290 9.40 19.44 11.66
CA VAL A 290 10.72 18.99 12.10
C VAL A 290 11.52 18.51 10.90
N PHE A 291 12.77 18.98 10.80
CA PHE A 291 13.70 18.61 9.75
C PHE A 291 14.89 17.85 10.33
N ILE A 292 15.27 16.76 9.68
CA ILE A 292 16.46 15.97 10.01
C ILE A 292 17.34 15.97 8.75
N ASN A 293 18.60 16.40 8.88
CA ASN A 293 19.53 16.53 7.75
C ASN A 293 18.95 17.33 6.58
N ASN A 294 18.27 18.46 6.86
CA ASN A 294 17.58 19.32 5.89
C ASN A 294 16.41 18.66 5.11
N HIS A 295 15.99 17.45 5.50
CA HIS A 295 14.80 16.82 4.96
C HIS A 295 13.67 16.86 5.98
N PHE A 296 12.45 17.15 5.52
CA PHE A 296 11.28 17.07 6.36
C PHE A 296 11.13 15.64 6.91
N SER A 297 10.85 15.54 8.21
CA SER A 297 10.65 14.27 8.89
C SER A 297 9.20 14.10 9.30
N HIS A 298 8.65 15.04 10.08
CA HIS A 298 7.33 14.95 10.70
C HIS A 298 6.91 16.32 11.25
N TYR A 299 5.71 16.38 11.81
CA TYR A 299 5.23 17.52 12.59
C TYR A 299 5.24 17.19 14.09
N GLU A 300 5.52 18.20 14.92
CA GLU A 300 5.38 18.12 16.38
C GLU A 300 4.43 19.20 16.88
N LEU A 301 3.47 18.80 17.72
CA LEU A 301 2.65 19.75 18.46
C LEU A 301 3.44 20.18 19.71
N MET A 302 3.84 21.45 19.76
CA MET A 302 4.45 22.01 20.98
C MET A 302 3.34 22.26 21.99
N ASN A 303 3.39 21.56 23.13
CA ASN A 303 2.52 21.82 24.27
C ASN A 303 2.88 23.15 24.96
#